data_AF-A0A2C9VKY1-F1
#
_entry.id   AF-A0A2C9VKY1-F1
#
_cell.length_a   1.000
_cell.length_b   1.000
_cell.length_c   1.000
_cell.angle_alpha   90.00
_cell.angle_beta   90.00
_cell.angle_gamma   90.00
#
_symmetry.space_group_name_H-M   'P 1'
#
loop_
_entity.id
_entity.type
_entity.pdbx_description
1 polymer ?
#
loop_
_entity_poly.entity_id
_entity_poly.type
_entity_poly.pdbx_seq_one_letter_code
_entity_poly.pdbx_strand_id
1 'polypeptide(L)'
;MCQRFFLRRQPYVNNWIISAACMMIVKRNYDSDDSQIDEICNYSFLLIYSGESIEGMVIPDEWKESMLWVQTLILLTLEPDEMEVDLPHELFFDHIVLMQPHIRHFCYQLLNDGLLTTAFLVFPPHYLVAGALYAAKKLFGYPFRDDWWEQYGLTPDHLEVVGEFFCESQRIKQQSSLMSSFKYILRTLHTTVEGLSQKLADANQEIQRLTRALAESHRTTN
;
A
#
# COMPACT_ATOMS: atom_id res chain seq x y z
N MET A 1 13.66 6.34 -4.23
CA MET A 1 14.75 5.46 -4.69
C MET A 1 14.27 4.17 -5.37
N CYS A 2 13.51 3.28 -4.70
CA CYS A 2 13.09 1.99 -5.30
C CYS A 2 12.44 2.14 -6.69
N GLN A 3 11.49 3.08 -6.83
CA GLN A 3 10.82 3.33 -8.11
C GLN A 3 11.78 3.72 -9.23
N ARG A 4 12.77 4.59 -8.95
CA ARG A 4 13.81 4.99 -9.92
C ARG A 4 14.69 3.81 -10.32
N PHE A 5 15.03 2.92 -9.37
CA PHE A 5 15.78 1.70 -9.65
C PHE A 5 15.01 0.75 -10.57
N PHE A 6 13.73 0.48 -10.26
CA PHE A 6 12.90 -0.45 -11.03
C PHE A 6 12.59 0.04 -12.46
N LEU A 7 12.67 1.36 -12.73
CA LEU A 7 12.58 1.88 -14.09
C LEU A 7 13.78 1.46 -14.96
N ARG A 8 14.98 1.33 -14.38
CA ARG A 8 16.21 1.02 -15.11
C ARG A 8 16.53 -0.47 -15.17
N ARG A 9 16.17 -1.19 -14.11
CA ARG A 9 16.48 -2.61 -13.94
C ARG A 9 15.22 -3.35 -13.57
N GLN A 10 14.92 -4.43 -14.31
CA GLN A 10 14.14 -5.52 -13.77
C GLN A 10 15.09 -6.50 -13.09
N PRO A 11 15.07 -6.58 -11.76
CA PRO A 11 16.02 -7.40 -11.04
C PRO A 11 15.58 -8.87 -11.06
N TYR A 12 16.55 -9.77 -11.24
CA TYR A 12 16.38 -11.19 -10.93
C TYR A 12 16.36 -11.46 -9.41
N VAL A 13 16.61 -10.42 -8.63
CA VAL A 13 16.62 -10.42 -7.16
C VAL A 13 15.24 -10.07 -6.63
N ASN A 14 14.89 -10.65 -5.49
CA ASN A 14 13.64 -10.38 -4.79
C ASN A 14 13.46 -8.88 -4.49
N ASN A 15 12.32 -8.30 -4.90
CA ASN A 15 11.96 -6.89 -4.70
C ASN A 15 12.03 -6.44 -3.24
N TRP A 16 11.76 -7.35 -2.28
CA TRP A 16 11.83 -7.05 -0.86
C TRP A 16 13.27 -6.81 -0.39
N ILE A 17 14.23 -7.57 -0.92
CA ILE A 17 15.67 -7.39 -0.63
C ILE A 17 16.14 -6.03 -1.14
N ILE A 18 15.71 -5.66 -2.35
CA ILE A 18 16.04 -4.37 -2.97
C ILE A 18 15.46 -3.22 -2.15
N SER A 19 14.24 -3.38 -1.64
CA SER A 19 13.60 -2.38 -0.79
C SER A 19 14.35 -2.21 0.53
N ALA A 20 14.76 -3.30 1.17
CA ALA A 20 15.58 -3.25 2.39
C ALA A 20 16.96 -2.62 2.14
N ALA A 21 17.66 -3.03 1.09
CA ALA A 21 18.93 -2.41 0.68
C ALA A 21 18.76 -0.92 0.36
N CYS A 22 17.65 -0.53 -0.26
CA CYS A 22 17.33 0.87 -0.47
C CYS A 22 17.17 1.64 0.84
N MET A 23 16.47 1.08 1.83
CA MET A 23 16.35 1.70 3.15
C MET A 23 17.71 1.86 3.84
N MET A 24 18.59 0.87 3.73
CA MET A 24 19.95 0.93 4.29
C MET A 24 20.78 2.06 3.67
N ILE A 25 20.78 2.20 2.34
CA ILE A 25 21.48 3.29 1.64
C ILE A 25 20.90 4.65 2.05
N VAL A 26 19.57 4.77 2.06
CA VAL A 26 18.91 6.01 2.47
C VAL A 26 19.28 6.36 3.91
N LYS A 27 19.22 5.41 4.84
CA LYS A 27 19.61 5.62 6.24
C LYS A 27 21.06 6.12 6.34
N ARG A 28 21.98 5.49 5.60
CA ARG A 28 23.39 5.89 5.55
C ARG A 28 23.60 7.31 5.02
N ASN A 29 22.76 7.75 4.08
CA ASN A 29 22.85 9.11 3.54
C ASN A 29 22.35 10.18 4.53
N TYR A 30 21.41 9.83 5.42
CA TYR A 30 20.88 10.77 6.44
C TYR A 30 21.66 10.75 7.76
N ASP A 31 22.25 9.60 8.12
CA ASP A 31 22.89 9.39 9.41
C ASP A 31 24.05 8.39 9.29
N SER A 32 25.17 8.70 9.94
CA SER A 32 26.40 7.91 9.91
C SER A 32 26.40 6.75 10.91
N ASP A 33 25.39 6.61 11.76
CA ASP A 33 25.28 5.49 12.70
C ASP A 33 24.91 4.17 12.00
N ASP A 34 25.90 3.28 11.87
CA ASP A 34 25.74 1.95 11.27
C ASP A 34 24.90 0.99 12.15
N SER A 35 24.67 1.28 13.45
CA SER A 35 23.88 0.40 14.33
C SER A 35 22.46 0.18 13.80
N GLN A 36 21.83 1.23 13.28
CA GLN A 36 20.48 1.14 12.72
C GLN A 36 20.46 0.45 11.35
N ILE A 37 21.57 0.49 10.61
CA ILE A 37 21.70 -0.21 9.32
C ILE A 37 21.78 -1.72 9.56
N ASP A 38 22.52 -2.14 10.59
CA ASP A 38 22.55 -3.53 11.04
C ASP A 38 21.17 -3.99 11.51
N GLU A 39 20.45 -3.16 12.29
CA GLU A 39 19.06 -3.46 12.65
C GLU A 39 18.17 -3.64 11.42
N ILE A 40 18.21 -2.72 10.44
CA ILE A 40 17.43 -2.82 9.20
C ILE A 40 17.77 -4.12 8.46
N CYS A 41 19.04 -4.48 8.37
CA CYS A 41 19.50 -5.74 7.78
C CYS A 41 18.91 -6.95 8.51
N ASN A 42 18.90 -6.91 9.84
CA ASN A 42 18.41 -7.99 10.68
C ASN A 42 16.88 -8.14 10.60
N TYR A 43 16.14 -7.05 10.77
CA TYR A 43 14.68 -7.04 10.67
C TYR A 43 14.19 -7.43 9.28
N SER A 44 14.88 -7.01 8.22
CA SER A 44 14.49 -7.38 6.85
C SER A 44 14.62 -8.87 6.60
N PHE A 45 15.64 -9.54 7.16
CA PHE A 45 15.74 -11.00 7.09
C PHE A 45 14.51 -11.66 7.70
N LEU A 46 14.10 -11.19 8.89
CA LEU A 46 12.97 -11.76 9.60
C LEU A 46 11.66 -11.57 8.86
N LEU A 47 11.41 -10.34 8.40
CA LEU A 47 10.18 -9.99 7.67
C LEU A 47 10.06 -10.76 6.36
N ILE A 48 11.18 -11.11 5.71
CA ILE A 48 11.18 -11.78 4.40
C ILE A 48 11.18 -13.31 4.55
N TYR A 49 11.89 -13.88 5.53
CA TYR A 49 12.17 -15.32 5.57
C TYR A 49 11.70 -16.07 6.81
N SER A 50 11.66 -15.46 8.00
CA SER A 50 11.38 -16.23 9.23
C SER A 50 10.01 -15.96 9.84
N GLY A 51 9.53 -14.71 9.83
CA GLY A 51 8.33 -14.31 10.58
C GLY A 51 8.45 -14.53 12.11
N GLU A 52 9.65 -14.81 12.62
CA GLU A 52 9.91 -15.14 14.03
C GLU A 52 10.58 -13.97 14.79
N SER A 53 10.61 -14.07 16.13
CA SER A 53 11.22 -13.07 17.03
C SER A 53 12.76 -13.03 16.91
N ILE A 54 13.35 -11.84 17.10
CA ILE A 54 14.80 -11.58 16.97
C ILE A 54 15.64 -12.26 18.05
N GLU A 55 15.10 -12.43 19.26
CA GLU A 55 15.91 -12.81 20.42
C GLU A 55 16.61 -14.17 20.20
N GLY A 56 17.94 -14.11 20.03
CA GLY A 56 18.80 -15.28 19.88
C GLY A 56 18.96 -15.81 18.45
N MET A 57 18.39 -15.15 17.44
CA MET A 57 18.50 -15.61 16.05
C MET A 57 19.85 -15.20 15.42
N VAL A 58 20.61 -16.19 14.96
CA VAL A 58 21.86 -15.97 14.22
C VAL A 58 21.52 -15.76 12.76
N ILE A 59 21.81 -14.56 12.26
CA ILE A 59 21.57 -14.22 10.86
C ILE A 59 22.69 -14.82 10.02
N PRO A 60 22.36 -15.56 8.94
CA PRO A 60 23.38 -16.16 8.08
C PRO A 60 24.30 -15.09 7.48
N ASP A 61 25.61 -15.36 7.43
CA ASP A 61 26.56 -14.42 6.80
C ASP A 61 26.22 -14.18 5.32
N GLU A 62 25.70 -15.22 4.63
CA GLU A 62 25.20 -15.14 3.25
C GLU A 62 24.13 -14.05 3.05
N TRP A 63 23.33 -13.77 4.07
CA TRP A 63 22.33 -12.69 4.04
C TRP A 63 22.98 -11.32 3.98
N LYS A 64 23.99 -11.09 4.83
CA LYS A 64 24.73 -9.84 4.88
C LYS A 64 25.50 -9.61 3.59
N GLU A 65 26.13 -10.65 3.05
CA GLU A 65 26.80 -10.60 1.75
C GLU A 65 25.81 -10.27 0.62
N SER A 66 24.63 -10.89 0.61
CA SER A 66 23.58 -10.59 -0.34
C SER A 66 23.12 -9.13 -0.25
N MET A 67 22.96 -8.60 0.96
CA MET A 67 22.60 -7.20 1.19
C MET A 67 23.67 -6.23 0.66
N LEU A 68 24.94 -6.51 0.91
CA LEU A 68 26.05 -5.70 0.40
C LEU A 68 26.12 -5.73 -1.14
N TRP A 69 25.89 -6.90 -1.73
CA TRP A 69 25.86 -7.03 -3.19
C TRP A 69 24.72 -6.24 -3.82
N VAL A 70 23.52 -6.31 -3.25
CA VAL A 70 22.35 -5.56 -3.75
C VAL A 70 22.52 -4.06 -3.54
N GLN A 71 23.09 -3.61 -2.41
CA GLN A 71 23.42 -2.20 -2.22
C GLN A 71 24.37 -1.71 -3.31
N THR A 72 25.42 -2.48 -3.59
CA THR A 72 26.39 -2.16 -4.65
C THR A 72 25.70 -2.09 -6.01
N LEU A 73 24.80 -3.02 -6.32
CA LEU A 73 24.00 -2.99 -7.55
C LEU A 73 23.17 -1.70 -7.66
N ILE A 74 22.51 -1.27 -6.58
CA ILE A 74 21.72 -0.03 -6.55
C ILE A 74 22.63 1.18 -6.78
N LEU A 75 23.76 1.25 -6.07
CA LEU A 75 24.73 2.35 -6.18
C LEU A 75 25.37 2.46 -7.57
N LEU A 76 25.53 1.34 -8.28
CA LEU A 76 26.02 1.32 -9.66
C LEU A 76 24.93 1.62 -10.70
N THR A 77 23.66 1.54 -10.32
CA THR A 77 22.52 1.73 -11.24
C THR A 77 21.95 3.15 -11.18
N LEU A 78 21.98 3.77 -10.01
CA LEU A 78 21.48 5.12 -9.79
C LEU A 78 22.64 6.10 -9.66
N GLU A 79 22.49 7.28 -10.23
CA GLU A 79 23.44 8.37 -10.04
C GLU A 79 23.24 9.02 -8.64
N PRO A 80 24.26 9.65 -8.04
CA PRO A 80 24.15 10.19 -6.68
C PRO A 80 23.04 11.22 -6.49
N ASP A 81 22.83 12.09 -7.47
CA ASP A 81 21.74 13.08 -7.53
C ASP A 81 20.34 12.42 -7.58
N GLU A 82 20.26 11.18 -8.06
CA GLU A 82 19.02 10.41 -8.08
C GLU A 82 18.72 9.67 -6.78
N MET A 83 19.70 9.57 -5.89
CA MET A 83 19.51 9.00 -4.55
C MET A 83 18.98 10.04 -3.58
N GLU A 84 19.25 11.31 -3.85
CA GLU A 84 18.65 12.44 -3.16
C GLU A 84 17.21 12.66 -3.69
N VAL A 85 16.24 12.67 -2.77
CA VAL A 85 14.83 12.88 -3.11
C VAL A 85 14.26 13.87 -2.13
N ASP A 86 14.00 15.09 -2.62
CA ASP A 86 13.20 16.07 -1.88
C ASP A 86 11.79 15.50 -1.67
N LEU A 87 11.44 15.24 -0.42
CA LEU A 87 10.12 14.73 -0.08
C LEU A 87 9.11 15.89 -0.11
N PRO A 88 7.98 15.75 -0.82
CA PRO A 88 6.89 16.75 -0.80
C PRO A 88 6.41 17.05 0.62
N HIS A 89 6.60 16.14 1.56
CA HIS A 89 6.23 16.28 2.97
C HIS A 89 6.99 17.40 3.67
N GLU A 90 8.25 17.64 3.31
CA GLU A 90 9.06 18.72 3.88
C GLU A 90 8.51 20.07 3.40
N LEU A 91 8.31 20.21 2.08
CA LEU A 91 7.68 21.39 1.49
C LEU A 91 6.26 21.62 2.01
N PHE A 92 5.50 20.56 2.26
CA PHE A 92 4.16 20.65 2.81
C PHE A 92 4.15 21.20 4.24
N PHE A 93 5.16 20.89 5.05
CA PHE A 93 5.23 21.30 6.45
C PHE A 93 5.28 22.83 6.61
N ASP A 94 5.85 23.54 5.65
CA ASP A 94 5.91 25.01 5.68
C ASP A 94 4.54 25.68 5.47
N HIS A 95 3.57 24.96 4.90
CA HIS A 95 2.27 25.51 4.49
C HIS A 95 1.09 25.12 5.38
N ILE A 96 1.30 24.24 6.37
CA ILE A 96 0.23 23.64 7.18
C ILE A 96 -0.22 24.44 8.40
N VAL A 97 0.52 25.47 8.80
CA VAL A 97 0.30 26.18 10.08
C VAL A 97 -1.09 26.82 10.17
N LEU A 98 -1.67 27.19 9.02
CA LEU A 98 -2.98 27.85 8.94
C LEU A 98 -4.12 26.90 8.52
N MET A 99 -3.82 25.63 8.23
CA MET A 99 -4.82 24.65 7.79
C MET A 99 -5.54 23.96 8.95
N GLN A 100 -6.82 23.66 8.74
CA GLN A 100 -7.60 22.87 9.68
C GLN A 100 -7.00 21.45 9.82
N PRO A 101 -6.96 20.87 11.03
CA PRO A 101 -6.26 19.60 11.27
C PRO A 101 -6.69 18.44 10.36
N HIS A 102 -7.98 18.33 10.05
CA HIS A 102 -8.50 17.25 9.21
C HIS A 102 -8.05 17.40 7.74
N ILE A 103 -7.95 18.62 7.24
CA ILE A 103 -7.50 18.92 5.88
C ILE A 103 -6.00 18.66 5.76
N ARG A 104 -5.23 19.08 6.77
CA ARG A 104 -3.81 18.75 6.87
C ARG A 104 -3.58 17.25 6.84
N HIS A 105 -4.32 16.50 7.65
CA HIS A 105 -4.23 15.04 7.68
C HIS A 105 -4.57 14.41 6.33
N PHE A 106 -5.65 14.89 5.69
CA PHE A 106 -6.06 14.44 4.36
C PHE A 106 -4.98 14.67 3.30
N CYS A 107 -4.41 15.88 3.21
CA CYS A 107 -3.34 16.17 2.26
C CYS A 107 -2.08 15.33 2.52
N TYR A 108 -1.70 15.15 3.80
CA TYR A 108 -0.57 14.29 4.15
C TYR A 108 -0.82 12.83 3.74
N GLN A 109 -2.04 12.34 3.94
CA GLN A 109 -2.44 11.01 3.49
C GLN A 109 -2.42 10.87 1.96
N LEU A 110 -2.85 11.90 1.23
CA LEU A 110 -2.75 11.91 -0.25
C LEU A 110 -1.30 11.78 -0.71
N LEU A 111 -0.37 12.54 -0.12
CA LEU A 111 1.04 12.47 -0.46
C LEU A 111 1.61 11.07 -0.17
N ASN A 112 1.22 10.45 0.96
CA ASN A 112 1.60 9.07 1.29
C ASN A 112 1.03 8.05 0.30
N ASP A 113 -0.24 8.18 -0.06
CA ASP A 113 -0.86 7.34 -1.09
C ASP A 113 -0.15 7.54 -2.45
N GLY A 114 0.33 8.75 -2.72
CA GLY A 114 1.13 9.08 -3.90
C GLY A 114 2.42 8.27 -4.03
N LEU A 115 3.08 7.91 -2.91
CA LEU A 115 4.27 7.04 -2.91
C LEU A 115 3.98 5.62 -3.40
N LEU A 116 2.72 5.17 -3.32
CA LEU A 116 2.29 3.87 -3.85
C LEU A 116 2.02 3.90 -5.36
N THR A 117 2.18 5.07 -5.98
CA THR A 117 1.98 5.31 -7.42
C THR A 117 3.25 5.86 -8.05
N THR A 118 3.26 6.06 -9.37
CA THR A 118 4.39 6.69 -10.07
C THR A 118 4.40 8.22 -9.97
N ALA A 119 3.52 8.84 -9.17
CA ALA A 119 3.37 10.30 -9.09
C ALA A 119 4.69 11.02 -8.80
N PHE A 120 5.50 10.46 -7.89
CA PHE A 120 6.79 11.02 -7.47
C PHE A 120 7.90 10.88 -8.51
N LEU A 121 7.67 10.10 -9.57
CA LEU A 121 8.56 10.03 -10.75
C LEU A 121 8.15 11.02 -11.84
N VAL A 122 6.86 11.34 -11.92
CA VAL A 122 6.28 12.15 -13.01
C VAL A 122 6.25 13.62 -12.65
N PHE A 123 5.91 13.96 -11.40
CA PHE A 123 5.69 15.33 -10.98
C PHE A 123 6.78 15.81 -10.00
N PRO A 124 7.23 17.07 -10.12
CA PRO A 124 8.09 17.69 -9.12
C PRO A 124 7.43 17.73 -7.73
N PRO A 125 8.21 17.74 -6.63
CA PRO A 125 7.66 17.73 -5.27
C PRO A 125 6.67 18.87 -4.97
N HIS A 126 6.96 20.09 -5.42
CA HIS A 126 6.07 21.24 -5.23
C HIS A 126 4.75 21.11 -6.03
N TYR A 127 4.76 20.41 -7.17
CA TYR A 127 3.54 20.10 -7.92
C TYR A 127 2.66 19.13 -7.14
N LEU A 128 3.27 18.13 -6.47
CA LEU A 128 2.54 17.15 -5.66
C LEU A 128 1.87 17.81 -4.45
N VAL A 129 2.56 18.74 -3.77
CA VAL A 129 1.97 19.54 -2.69
C VAL A 129 0.78 20.34 -3.20
N ALA A 130 0.93 21.06 -4.32
CA ALA A 130 -0.16 21.81 -4.93
C ALA A 130 -1.32 20.90 -5.36
N GLY A 131 -1.04 19.73 -5.93
CA GLY A 131 -2.06 18.74 -6.30
C GLY A 131 -2.87 18.24 -5.09
N ALA A 132 -2.21 17.98 -3.96
CA ALA A 132 -2.90 17.59 -2.73
C ALA A 132 -3.81 18.72 -2.19
N LEU A 133 -3.35 19.97 -2.24
CA LEU A 133 -4.14 21.15 -1.85
C LEU A 133 -5.32 21.39 -2.81
N TYR A 134 -5.13 21.18 -4.12
CA TYR A 134 -6.20 21.22 -5.11
C TYR A 134 -7.27 20.18 -4.80
N ALA A 135 -6.87 18.93 -4.52
CA ALA A 135 -7.81 17.87 -4.15
C ALA A 135 -8.58 18.22 -2.87
N ALA A 136 -7.92 18.83 -1.88
CA ALA A 136 -8.59 19.35 -0.69
C ALA A 136 -9.61 20.47 -1.02
N LYS A 137 -9.25 21.42 -1.89
CA LYS A 137 -10.18 22.45 -2.40
C LYS A 137 -11.40 21.82 -3.05
N LYS A 138 -11.19 20.84 -3.94
CA LYS A 138 -12.24 20.22 -4.75
C LYS A 138 -13.17 19.32 -3.92
N LEU A 139 -12.62 18.55 -2.98
CA LEU A 139 -13.39 17.56 -2.21
C LEU A 139 -14.01 18.13 -0.92
N PHE A 140 -13.34 19.09 -0.27
CA PHE A 140 -13.78 19.67 1.01
C PHE A 140 -14.20 21.14 0.90
N GLY A 141 -14.11 21.76 -0.27
CA GLY A 141 -14.48 23.15 -0.47
C GLY A 141 -13.58 24.13 0.28
N TYR A 142 -12.31 23.79 0.50
CA TYR A 142 -11.40 24.65 1.28
C TYR A 142 -11.21 26.02 0.61
N PRO A 143 -11.39 27.13 1.34
CA PRO A 143 -11.34 28.46 0.76
C PRO A 143 -9.89 28.91 0.56
N PHE A 144 -9.36 28.66 -0.63
CA PHE A 144 -8.12 29.30 -1.09
C PHE A 144 -8.43 30.62 -1.82
N ARG A 145 -7.49 31.57 -1.77
CA ARG A 145 -7.53 32.75 -2.66
C ARG A 145 -7.51 32.30 -4.11
N ASP A 146 -8.10 33.09 -5.00
CA ASP A 146 -7.85 32.94 -6.42
C ASP A 146 -6.35 33.21 -6.65
N ASP A 147 -5.68 32.36 -7.42
CA ASP A 147 -4.23 32.40 -7.72
C ASP A 147 -3.26 31.86 -6.65
N TRP A 148 -3.75 31.13 -5.64
CA TRP A 148 -2.87 30.51 -4.63
C TRP A 148 -1.81 29.55 -5.20
N TRP A 149 -2.01 29.02 -6.41
CA TRP A 149 -1.08 28.11 -7.08
C TRP A 149 0.17 28.81 -7.64
N GLU A 150 0.13 30.14 -7.82
CA GLU A 150 1.27 30.92 -8.32
C GLU A 150 2.47 30.86 -7.36
N GLN A 151 2.22 30.74 -6.06
CA GLN A 151 3.27 30.59 -5.05
C GLN A 151 4.11 29.32 -5.24
N TYR A 152 3.60 28.35 -5.99
CA TYR A 152 4.29 27.13 -6.36
C TYR A 152 4.86 27.17 -7.80
N GLY A 153 4.66 28.26 -8.55
CA GLY A 153 5.10 28.37 -9.94
C GLY A 153 4.31 27.48 -10.90
N LEU A 154 3.06 27.13 -10.58
CA LEU A 154 2.19 26.33 -11.44
C LEU A 154 1.31 27.23 -12.33
N THR A 155 0.95 26.70 -13.50
CA THR A 155 -0.17 27.20 -14.30
C THR A 155 -1.46 26.48 -13.87
N PRO A 156 -2.64 27.06 -14.15
CA PRO A 156 -3.92 26.39 -13.87
C PRO A 156 -4.01 24.99 -14.50
N ASP A 157 -3.53 24.83 -15.73
CA ASP A 157 -3.54 23.55 -16.46
C ASP A 157 -2.69 22.49 -15.74
N HIS A 158 -1.48 22.84 -15.30
CA HIS A 158 -0.62 21.93 -14.55
C HIS A 158 -1.25 21.55 -13.20
N LEU A 159 -1.86 22.52 -12.52
CA LEU A 159 -2.53 22.29 -11.24
C LEU A 159 -3.70 21.31 -11.40
N GLU A 160 -4.51 21.48 -12.45
CA GLU A 160 -5.63 20.60 -12.74
C GLU A 160 -5.16 19.17 -13.03
N VAL A 161 -4.11 18.98 -13.84
CA VAL A 161 -3.58 17.65 -14.16
C VAL A 161 -3.13 16.90 -12.89
N VAL A 162 -2.34 17.53 -12.03
CA VAL A 162 -1.83 16.88 -10.81
C VAL A 162 -2.95 16.72 -9.77
N GLY A 163 -3.85 17.70 -9.69
CA GLY A 163 -5.00 17.69 -8.80
C GLY A 163 -6.02 16.59 -9.15
N GLU A 164 -6.35 16.41 -10.42
CA GLU A 164 -7.21 15.33 -10.90
C GLU A 164 -6.57 13.97 -10.66
N PHE A 165 -5.25 13.84 -10.81
CA PHE A 165 -4.56 12.60 -10.48
C PHE A 165 -4.84 12.17 -9.02
N PHE A 166 -4.71 13.07 -8.05
CA PHE A 166 -5.02 12.76 -6.65
C PHE A 166 -6.51 12.50 -6.41
N CYS A 167 -7.40 13.29 -7.05
CA CYS A 167 -8.83 13.07 -6.95
C CYS A 167 -9.23 11.68 -7.47
N GLU A 168 -8.69 11.26 -8.60
CA GLU A 168 -8.98 9.96 -9.20
C GLU A 168 -8.40 8.82 -8.37
N SER A 169 -7.18 8.98 -7.85
CA SER A 169 -6.58 8.02 -6.91
C SER A 169 -7.49 7.77 -5.70
N GLN A 170 -8.12 8.82 -5.15
CA GLN A 170 -9.10 8.66 -4.07
C GLN A 170 -10.39 7.97 -4.51
N ARG A 171 -10.91 8.26 -5.70
CA ARG A 171 -12.09 7.56 -6.25
C ARG A 171 -11.83 6.07 -6.39
N ILE A 172 -10.67 5.69 -6.94
CA ILE A 172 -10.26 4.30 -7.09
C ILE A 172 -10.14 3.62 -5.71
N LYS A 173 -9.53 4.29 -4.73
CA LYS A 173 -9.40 3.78 -3.36
C LYS A 173 -10.75 3.54 -2.70
N GLN A 174 -11.70 4.46 -2.85
CA GLN A 174 -13.08 4.31 -2.36
C GLN A 174 -13.79 3.13 -3.03
N GLN A 175 -13.65 2.97 -4.35
CA GLN A 175 -14.24 1.84 -5.08
C GLN A 175 -13.65 0.49 -4.64
N SER A 176 -12.32 0.41 -4.44
CA SER A 176 -11.64 -0.79 -3.96
C SER A 176 -12.07 -1.18 -2.54
N SER A 177 -12.27 -0.20 -1.65
CA SER A 177 -12.83 -0.42 -0.32
C SER A 177 -14.25 -1.00 -0.39
N LEU A 178 -15.11 -0.44 -1.25
CA LEU A 178 -16.44 -1.00 -1.52
C LEU A 178 -16.34 -2.45 -2.02
N MET A 179 -15.48 -2.72 -3.00
CA MET A 179 -15.29 -4.07 -3.56
C MET A 179 -14.82 -5.09 -2.52
N SER A 180 -13.97 -4.67 -1.58
CA SER A 180 -13.50 -5.52 -0.48
C SER A 180 -14.65 -5.87 0.48
N SER A 181 -15.50 -4.88 0.80
CA SER A 181 -16.73 -5.09 1.58
C SER A 181 -17.70 -6.04 0.86
N PHE A 182 -17.92 -5.84 -0.45
CA PHE A 182 -18.73 -6.74 -1.26
C PHE A 182 -18.19 -8.17 -1.29
N LYS A 183 -16.87 -8.36 -1.45
CA LYS A 183 -16.24 -9.69 -1.41
C LYS A 183 -16.49 -10.41 -0.08
N TYR A 184 -16.45 -9.69 1.04
CA TYR A 184 -16.77 -10.24 2.35
C TYR A 184 -18.23 -10.69 2.42
N ILE A 185 -19.17 -9.82 2.04
CA ILE A 185 -20.61 -10.14 2.03
C ILE A 185 -20.90 -11.35 1.12
N LEU A 186 -20.28 -11.40 -0.05
CA LEU A 186 -20.48 -12.45 -1.03
C LEU A 186 -19.95 -13.81 -0.54
N ARG A 187 -18.81 -13.82 0.17
CA ARG A 187 -18.33 -15.03 0.89
C ARG A 187 -19.31 -15.49 1.96
N THR A 188 -19.83 -14.58 2.77
CA THR A 188 -20.79 -14.91 3.85
C THR A 188 -22.10 -15.45 3.27
N LEU A 189 -22.57 -14.89 2.16
CA LEU A 189 -23.75 -15.40 1.45
C LEU A 189 -23.49 -16.81 0.89
N HIS A 190 -22.33 -17.02 0.26
CA HIS A 190 -21.95 -18.32 -0.28
C HIS A 190 -21.96 -19.42 0.79
N THR A 191 -21.30 -19.19 1.92
CA THR A 191 -21.24 -20.16 3.02
C THR A 191 -22.62 -20.42 3.63
N THR A 192 -23.48 -19.41 3.69
CA THR A 192 -24.86 -19.56 4.17
C THR A 192 -25.68 -20.42 3.21
N VAL A 193 -25.57 -20.19 1.89
CA VAL A 193 -26.27 -20.97 0.88
C VAL A 193 -25.81 -22.43 0.89
N GLU A 194 -24.50 -22.68 0.99
CA GLU A 194 -23.96 -24.04 1.13
C GLU A 194 -24.49 -24.73 2.39
N GLY A 195 -24.51 -24.04 3.53
CA GLY A 195 -25.06 -24.57 4.78
C GLY A 195 -26.56 -24.90 4.69
N LEU A 196 -27.35 -24.07 3.99
CA LEU A 196 -28.77 -24.34 3.75
C LEU A 196 -28.99 -25.52 2.79
N SER A 197 -28.19 -25.60 1.72
CA SER A 197 -28.21 -26.71 0.77
C SER A 197 -27.93 -28.04 1.46
N GLN A 198 -26.94 -28.07 2.36
CA GLN A 198 -26.62 -29.26 3.14
C GLN A 198 -27.77 -29.67 4.07
N LYS A 199 -28.35 -28.71 4.82
CA LYS A 199 -29.51 -28.99 5.68
C LYS A 199 -30.71 -29.52 4.90
N LEU A 200 -30.95 -29.01 3.69
CA LEU A 200 -32.01 -29.49 2.81
C LEU A 200 -31.74 -30.93 2.34
N ALA A 201 -30.49 -31.26 2.01
CA ALA A 201 -30.10 -32.62 1.65
C ALA A 201 -30.30 -33.60 2.81
N ASP A 202 -29.90 -33.23 4.03
CA ASP A 202 -30.05 -34.05 5.24
C ASP A 202 -31.54 -34.28 5.57
N ALA A 203 -32.37 -33.23 5.49
CA ALA A 203 -33.81 -33.34 5.70
C ALA A 203 -34.48 -34.26 4.67
N ASN A 204 -34.08 -34.18 3.41
CA ASN A 204 -34.59 -35.07 2.36
C ASN A 204 -34.21 -36.53 2.60
N GLN A 205 -32.99 -36.81 3.07
CA GLN A 205 -32.58 -38.17 3.44
C GLN A 205 -33.42 -38.71 4.60
N GLU A 206 -33.70 -37.89 5.61
CA GLU A 206 -34.51 -38.32 6.76
C GLU A 206 -35.97 -38.58 6.36
N ILE A 207 -36.55 -37.74 5.50
CA ILE A 207 -37.89 -37.98 4.93
C ILE A 207 -37.92 -39.31 4.17
N GLN A 208 -36.90 -39.60 3.35
CA GLN A 208 -36.82 -40.88 2.63
C GLN A 208 -36.69 -42.08 3.58
N ARG A 209 -35.96 -41.93 4.68
CA ARG A 209 -35.81 -42.95 5.71
C ARG A 209 -37.14 -43.24 6.40
N LEU A 210 -37.85 -42.20 6.84
CA LEU A 210 -39.17 -42.32 7.46
C LEU A 210 -40.20 -42.92 6.50
N THR A 211 -40.15 -42.53 5.22
CA THR A 211 -41.04 -43.09 4.18
C THR A 211 -40.80 -44.59 3.97
N ARG A 212 -39.55 -45.04 3.98
CA ARG A 212 -39.20 -46.47 3.91
C ARG A 212 -39.68 -47.24 5.14
N ALA A 213 -39.45 -46.71 6.34
CA ALA A 213 -39.92 -47.33 7.58
C ALA A 213 -41.45 -47.45 7.63
N LEU A 214 -42.18 -46.45 7.15
CA LEU A 214 -43.64 -46.49 7.06
C LEU A 214 -44.14 -47.55 6.06
N ALA A 215 -43.48 -47.66 4.89
CA ALA A 215 -43.80 -48.68 3.90
C ALA A 215 -43.53 -50.11 4.41
N GLU A 216 -42.48 -50.30 5.21
CA GLU A 216 -42.19 -51.57 5.87
C GLU A 216 -43.22 -51.91 6.95
N SER A 217 -43.64 -50.92 7.74
CA SER A 217 -44.69 -51.11 8.76
C SER A 217 -46.06 -51.46 8.16
N HIS A 218 -46.40 -50.97 6.97
CA HIS A 218 -47.64 -51.34 6.26
C HIS A 218 -47.58 -52.74 5.65
N ARG A 219 -46.39 -53.31 5.42
CA ARG A 219 -46.24 -54.70 4.94
C ARG A 219 -46.36 -55.74 6.05
N THR A 220 -46.18 -55.35 7.31
CA THR A 220 -46.27 -56.25 8.47
C THR A 220 -47.65 -56.26 9.13
N THR A 221 -48.58 -55.40 8.68
CA THR A 221 -49.96 -55.28 9.21
C THR A 221 -51.05 -55.85 8.31
N ASN A 222 -50.70 -56.43 7.16
CA ASN A 222 -51.55 -57.28 6.32
C ASN A 222 -51.08 -58.73 6.39
#